data_AF-A0A4R3KN13-F1
#
_entry.id   AF-A0A4R3KN13-F1
#
_cell.length_a   1.000
_cell.length_b   1.000
_cell.length_c   1.000
_cell.angle_alpha   90.00
_cell.angle_beta   90.00
_cell.angle_gamma   90.00
#
_symmetry.space_group_name_H-M   'P 1'
#
loop_
_entity.id
_entity.type
_entity.pdbx_description
1 polymer ?
#
loop_
_entity_poly.entity_id
_entity_poly.type
_entity_poly.pdbx_seq_one_letter_code
_entity_poly.pdbx_strand_id
1 'polypeptide(L)' 'MKTITFNLPHEINEANEREIKIAVAAILFDKSIISSEEAARFAGISKRNFLVTMGNYAHIYTQMLGAARNHRQ' A
#
# COMPACT_ATOMS: atom_id res chain seq x y z
N MET A 1 -16.29 1.58 14.34
CA MET A 1 -15.30 1.22 13.29
C MET A 1 -16.00 1.23 11.94
N LYS A 2 -15.27 1.51 10.86
CA LYS A 2 -15.79 1.44 9.48
C LYS A 2 -15.16 0.25 8.76
N THR A 3 -15.91 -0.41 7.88
CA THR A 3 -15.46 -1.57 7.11
C THR A 3 -15.65 -1.30 5.62
N ILE A 4 -14.64 -1.65 4.82
CA ILE A 4 -14.74 -1.67 3.36
C ILE A 4 -14.41 -3.09 2.91
N THR A 5 -15.28 -3.67 2.08
CA THR A 5 -15.15 -5.03 1.56
C THR A 5 -14.89 -4.97 0.07
N PHE A 6 -13.92 -5.75 -0.40
CA PHE A 6 -13.59 -5.86 -1.82
C PHE A 6 -13.47 -7.34 -2.18
N ASN A 7 -13.91 -7.70 -3.38
CA ASN A 7 -13.64 -9.01 -3.95
C ASN A 7 -12.34 -8.91 -4.75
N LEU A 8 -11.36 -9.74 -4.42
CA LEU A 8 -10.09 -9.80 -5.13
C LEU A 8 -10.16 -10.83 -6.27
N PRO A 9 -9.44 -10.62 -7.38
CA PRO A 9 -9.26 -11.63 -8.41
C PRO A 9 -8.68 -12.94 -7.85
N HIS A 10 -8.99 -14.07 -8.47
CA HIS A 10 -8.59 -15.40 -7.98
C HIS A 10 -7.07 -15.62 -8.05
N GLU A 11 -6.39 -14.89 -8.92
CA GLU A 11 -4.94 -14.94 -9.13
C GLU A 11 -4.15 -14.28 -8.01
N ILE A 12 -4.81 -13.50 -7.15
CA ILE A 12 -4.17 -12.84 -6.02
C ILE A 12 -3.86 -13.87 -4.94
N ASN A 13 -2.59 -14.01 -4.61
CA ASN A 13 -2.12 -14.84 -3.51
C ASN A 13 -1.87 -14.00 -2.25
N GLU A 14 -1.50 -14.67 -1.16
CA GLU A 14 -1.23 -14.02 0.14
C GLU A 14 -0.16 -12.92 0.09
N ALA A 15 0.84 -13.05 -0.78
CA ALA A 15 1.87 -12.03 -0.95
C ALA A 15 1.29 -10.77 -1.61
N ASN A 16 0.48 -10.93 -2.65
CA ASN A 16 -0.22 -9.81 -3.29
C ASN A 16 -1.21 -9.14 -2.33
N GLU A 17 -1.95 -9.90 -1.51
CA GLU A 17 -2.84 -9.32 -0.49
C GLU A 17 -2.06 -8.47 0.52
N ARG A 18 -0.89 -8.93 0.95
CA ARG A 18 -0.03 -8.17 1.86
C ARG A 18 0.45 -6.87 1.23
N GLU A 19 0.85 -6.90 -0.04
CA GLU A 19 1.23 -5.70 -0.79
C GLU A 19 0.06 -4.70 -0.89
N ILE A 20 -1.16 -5.19 -1.15
CA ILE A 20 -2.37 -4.36 -1.17
C ILE A 20 -2.63 -3.73 0.19
N LYS A 21 -2.50 -4.47 1.30
CA LYS A 21 -2.66 -3.92 2.65
C LYS A 21 -1.62 -2.83 2.94
N ILE A 22 -0.38 -3.03 2.53
CA ILE A 22 0.68 -2.02 2.63
C ILE A 22 0.33 -0.78 1.79
N ALA A 23 -0.16 -0.97 0.56
CA ALA A 23 -0.58 0.13 -0.31
C ALA A 23 -1.66 1.00 0.32
N VAL A 24 -2.69 0.37 0.88
CA VAL A 24 -3.79 1.07 1.55
C VAL A 24 -3.27 1.79 2.81
N ALA A 25 -2.46 1.12 3.63
CA ALA A 25 -1.83 1.73 4.80
C ALA A 25 -0.96 2.95 4.43
N ALA A 26 -0.20 2.85 3.34
CA ALA A 26 0.63 3.93 2.81
C ALA A 26 -0.21 5.15 2.43
N ILE A 27 -1.31 4.96 1.70
CA ILE A 27 -2.21 6.06 1.30
C ILE A 27 -2.83 6.74 2.53
N LEU A 28 -3.28 5.96 3.52
CA LEU A 28 -3.88 6.50 4.74
C LEU A 28 -2.85 7.26 5.60
N PHE A 29 -1.63 6.75 5.68
CA PHE A 29 -0.53 7.41 6.37
C PHE A 29 -0.09 8.71 5.68
N ASP A 30 0.06 8.69 4.35
CA ASP A 30 0.41 9.87 3.54
C ASP A 30 -0.62 11.00 3.71
N LYS A 31 -1.91 10.65 3.79
CA LYS A 31 -3.00 11.59 4.08
C LYS A 31 -3.10 12.01 5.54
N SER A 32 -2.16 11.57 6.40
CA SER A 32 -2.16 11.82 7.85
C SER A 32 -3.46 11.39 8.55
N ILE A 33 -4.18 10.40 7.99
CA ILE A 33 -5.42 9.85 8.57
C ILE A 33 -5.08 8.88 9.71
N ILE A 34 -3.98 8.13 9.55
CA ILE A 34 -3.46 7.20 10.55
C ILE A 34 -1.98 7.47 10.79
N SER A 35 -1.51 7.19 12.00
CA SER A 35 -0.09 7.24 12.34
C SER A 35 0.70 6.10 11.71
N SER A 36 2.04 6.24 11.67
CA SER A 36 2.95 5.18 11.18
C SER A 36 2.80 3.85 11.94
N GLU A 37 2.40 3.90 13.22
CA GLU A 37 2.18 2.72 14.04
C GLU A 37 0.86 2.02 13.72
N GLU A 38 -0.20 2.80 13.51
CA GLU A 38 -1.50 2.28 13.05
C GLU A 38 -1.41 1.70 11.64
N ALA A 39 -0.67 2.36 10.74
CA ALA A 39 -0.41 1.87 9.39
C ALA A 39 0.35 0.54 9.40
N ALA A 40 1.35 0.39 10.27
CA ALA A 40 2.09 -0.85 10.42
C ALA A 40 1.20 -2.00 10.95
N ARG A 41 0.33 -1.71 11.93
CA ARG A 41 -0.68 -2.66 12.40
C ARG A 41 -1.65 -3.07 11.30
N PHE A 42 -2.15 -2.10 10.51
CA PHE A 42 -3.04 -2.37 9.37
C PHE A 42 -2.36 -3.29 8.34
N ALA A 43 -1.09 -3.06 8.06
CA ALA A 43 -0.30 -3.84 7.11
C ALA A 43 0.24 -5.17 7.68
N GLY A 44 0.04 -5.45 8.97
CA GLY A 44 0.54 -6.67 9.62
C GLY A 44 2.07 -6.75 9.70
N ILE A 45 2.76 -5.62 9.81
CA ILE A 45 4.23 -5.54 9.88
C ILE A 45 4.71 -4.66 11.02
N SER A 46 6.00 -4.71 11.34
CA SER A 46 6.59 -3.80 12.33
C SER A 46 6.62 -2.35 11.81
N LYS A 47 6.53 -1.38 12.72
CA LYS A 47 6.65 0.05 12.40
C LYS A 47 7.94 0.38 11.63
N ARG A 48 9.06 -0.22 12.02
CA ARG A 48 10.34 -0.06 11.31
C ARG A 48 10.23 -0.56 9.87
N ASN A 49 9.70 -1.77 9.67
CA ASN A 49 9.56 -2.33 8.34
C ASN A 49 8.59 -1.50 7.49
N PHE A 50 7.51 -0.99 8.06
CA PHE A 50 6.59 -0.09 7.36
C PHE A 50 7.30 1.17 6.85
N LEU A 51 8.08 1.85 7.69
CA LEU A 51 8.81 3.06 7.29
C LEU A 51 9.87 2.78 6.21
N VAL A 52 10.58 1.65 6.29
CA VAL A 52 11.52 1.22 5.24
C VAL A 52 10.76 0.95 3.94
N THR A 53 9.65 0.22 4.01
CA THR A 53 8.82 -0.06 2.84
C THR A 53 8.28 1.22 2.23
N MET A 54 7.86 2.22 3.01
CA MET A 54 7.42 3.53 2.49
C MET A 54 8.51 4.24 1.66
N GLY A 55 9.77 4.17 2.10
CA GLY A 55 10.90 4.68 1.32
C GLY A 55 11.01 4.02 -0.05
N ASN A 56 10.80 2.70 -0.12
CA ASN A 56 10.79 1.95 -1.38
C ASN A 56 9.49 2.14 -2.18
N TYR A 57 8.37 2.36 -1.49
CA TYR A 57 7.04 2.47 -2.09
C TYR A 57 6.90 3.77 -2.91
N ALA A 58 7.47 4.88 -2.42
CA ALA A 58 7.55 6.13 -3.20
C ALA A 58 8.25 5.93 -4.55
N HIS A 59 9.27 5.05 -4.59
CA HIS A 59 9.97 4.71 -5.83
C HIS A 59 9.07 3.93 -6.80
N ILE A 60 8.32 2.93 -6.33
CA ILE A 60 7.41 2.12 -7.16
C ILE A 60 6.20 2.94 -7.63
N TYR A 61 5.61 3.79 -6.78
CA TYR A 61 4.49 4.67 -7.17
C TYR A 61 4.90 5.62 -8.30
N THR A 62 6.13 6.13 -8.25
CA THR A 62 6.70 6.98 -9.31
C THR A 62 6.85 6.21 -10.63
N GLN A 63 7.26 4.94 -10.57
CA GLN A 63 7.37 4.08 -11.76
C GLN A 63 5.99 3.75 -12.36
N MET A 64 4.98 3.45 -11.53
CA MET A 64 3.61 3.16 -12.00
C MET A 64 2.95 4.38 -12.64
N LEU A 65 3.13 5.58 -12.09
CA LEU A 65 2.69 6.83 -12.73
C LEU A 65 3.39 7.07 -14.08
N GLY A 66 4.66 6.68 -14.20
CA GLY A 66 5.39 6.67 -15.46
C GLY A 66 4.80 5.69 -16.47
N ALA A 67 4.54 4.44 -16.06
CA ALA A 67 3.96 3.40 -16.91
C ALA A 67 2.55 3.78 -17.41
N ALA A 68 1.71 4.36 -16.56
CA ALA A 68 0.37 4.82 -16.92
C ALA A 68 0.36 5.96 -17.95
N ARG A 69 1.45 6.75 -18.05
CA ARG A 69 1.61 7.78 -19.09
C ARG A 69 2.00 7.17 -20.45
N ASN A 70 2.79 6.11 -20.45
CA ASN A 70 3.25 5.46 -21.69
C ASN A 70 2.16 4.66 -22.41
N HIS A 71 1.16 4.14 -21.69
CA HIS A 71 0.01 3.46 -22.29
C HIS A 71 -1.05 4.40 -22.91
N ARG A 72 -0.85 5.72 -22.85
CA ARG A 72 -1.74 6.72 -23.50
C ARG A 72 -1.17 7.30 -24.80
N GLN A 73 0.02 6.87 -25.23
CA GLN A 73 0.58 7.17 -26.56
C GLN A 73 0.47 5.93 -27.44
#